data_AF-A0A923WXE8-F1
#
_entry.id   AF-A0A923WXE8-F1
#
_cell.length_a   1.000
_cell.length_b   1.000
_cell.length_c   1.000
_cell.angle_alpha   90.00
_cell.angle_beta   90.00
_cell.angle_gamma   90.00
#
_symmetry.space_group_name_H-M   'P 1'
#
loop_
_entity.id
_entity.type
_entity.pdbx_description
1 polymer ?
#
loop_
_entity_poly.entity_id
_entity_poly.type
_entity_poly.pdbx_seq_one_letter_code
_entity_poly.pdbx_strand_id
1 'polypeptide(L)'
;MKSKGQSTDRGRVEIVVLKHPFTFNGQMIKRAIVEIDHINFGIDKRTFKLNATKRTNFSIKDVEKFLQLLDGEFLFARKYRGRFSRFEIRIDCPVQGQFLNKEFLLIFETNYDKADEIYTVTLYPGW
;
A
#
# COMPACT_ATOMS: atom_id res chain seq x y z
N MET A 1 -1.74 -23.45 5.27
CA MET A 1 -0.50 -23.39 4.47
C MET A 1 0.16 -22.04 4.73
N LYS A 2 1.40 -22.01 5.24
CA LYS A 2 2.16 -20.76 5.46
C LYS A 2 2.95 -20.47 4.18
N SER A 3 2.64 -19.37 3.50
CA SER A 3 3.42 -18.90 2.36
C SER A 3 4.82 -18.51 2.84
N LYS A 4 5.84 -19.22 2.34
CA LYS A 4 7.25 -18.85 2.53
C LYS A 4 7.49 -17.54 1.79
N GLY A 5 7.62 -16.44 2.53
CA GLY A 5 8.07 -15.17 1.96
C GLY A 5 9.46 -15.34 1.37
N GLN A 6 9.60 -15.08 0.06
CA GLN A 6 10.89 -14.95 -0.58
C GLN A 6 11.54 -13.65 -0.07
N SER A 7 12.57 -13.80 0.73
CA SER A 7 13.47 -12.71 1.12
C SER A 7 14.38 -12.40 -0.07
N THR A 8 13.99 -11.43 -0.89
CA THR A 8 14.93 -10.77 -1.81
C THR A 8 15.67 -9.66 -1.05
N ASP A 9 16.72 -9.05 -1.63
CA ASP A 9 17.34 -7.84 -1.04
C ASP A 9 16.38 -6.62 -0.96
N ARG A 10 15.18 -6.76 -1.52
CA ARG A 10 14.00 -5.91 -1.31
C ARG A 10 13.21 -6.48 -0.13
N GLY A 11 12.68 -5.61 0.73
CA GLY A 11 12.13 -5.95 2.04
C GLY A 11 11.09 -7.07 2.10
N ARG A 12 10.51 -7.33 3.27
CA ARG A 12 9.52 -8.42 3.40
C ARG A 12 8.28 -8.15 2.51
N VAL A 13 8.19 -8.85 1.38
CA VAL A 13 7.03 -8.81 0.46
C VAL A 13 6.02 -9.90 0.84
N GLU A 14 4.77 -9.50 0.99
CA GLU A 14 3.63 -10.40 1.21
C GLU A 14 2.59 -10.24 0.13
N ILE A 15 2.12 -11.37 -0.42
CA ILE A 15 0.99 -11.42 -1.34
C ILE A 15 -0.24 -11.78 -0.53
N VAL A 16 -1.24 -10.90 -0.57
CA VAL A 16 -2.44 -10.97 0.24
C VAL A 16 -3.65 -11.13 -0.67
N VAL A 17 -4.41 -12.20 -0.47
CA VAL A 17 -5.75 -12.31 -1.05
C VAL A 17 -6.71 -11.58 -0.11
N LEU A 18 -7.36 -10.54 -0.63
CA LEU A 18 -8.22 -9.68 0.18
C LEU A 18 -9.47 -10.46 0.59
N LYS A 19 -9.74 -10.50 1.89
CA LYS A 19 -10.97 -11.10 2.42
C LYS A 19 -12.21 -10.36 1.91
N HIS A 20 -12.08 -9.05 1.74
CA HIS A 20 -13.11 -8.16 1.23
C HIS A 20 -12.54 -7.45 -0.02
N PRO A 21 -12.81 -7.98 -1.22
CA PRO A 21 -12.50 -7.27 -2.46
C PRO A 21 -13.20 -5.91 -2.50
N PHE A 22 -12.58 -4.94 -3.16
CA PHE A 22 -13.10 -3.58 -3.31
C PHE A 22 -12.96 -3.10 -4.74
N THR A 23 -13.68 -2.04 -5.11
CA THR A 23 -13.61 -1.43 -6.44
C THR A 23 -12.70 -0.22 -6.43
N PHE A 24 -11.76 -0.10 -7.37
CA PHE A 24 -10.90 1.07 -7.54
C PHE A 24 -10.78 1.40 -9.02
N ASN A 25 -11.01 2.66 -9.42
CA ASN A 25 -11.02 3.08 -10.83
C ASN A 25 -11.90 2.18 -11.74
N GLY A 26 -13.03 1.70 -11.20
CA GLY A 26 -13.95 0.80 -11.89
C GLY A 26 -13.47 -0.66 -12.04
N GLN A 27 -12.34 -1.03 -11.44
CA GLN A 27 -11.81 -2.40 -11.44
C GLN A 27 -11.95 -3.04 -10.06
N MET A 28 -12.32 -4.32 -10.02
CA MET A 28 -12.44 -5.06 -8.77
C MET A 28 -11.07 -5.61 -8.33
N ILE A 29 -10.54 -5.05 -7.25
CA ILE A 29 -9.28 -5.47 -6.63
C ILE A 29 -9.52 -6.63 -5.69
N LYS A 30 -8.79 -7.72 -5.91
CA LYS A 30 -8.91 -8.97 -5.14
C LYS A 30 -7.62 -9.34 -4.41
N ARG A 31 -6.50 -8.76 -4.81
CA ARG A 31 -5.17 -9.09 -4.27
C ARG A 31 -4.32 -7.84 -4.08
N ALA A 32 -3.50 -7.86 -3.04
CA ALA A 32 -2.52 -6.83 -2.75
C ALA A 32 -1.12 -7.44 -2.58
N ILE A 33 -0.11 -6.81 -3.18
CA ILE A 33 1.30 -7.13 -3.00
C ILE A 33 1.89 -6.02 -2.13
N VAL A 34 2.14 -6.36 -0.87
CA VAL A 34 2.53 -5.41 0.17
C VAL A 34 3.98 -5.62 0.55
N GLU A 35 4.78 -4.55 0.52
CA GLU A 35 6.13 -4.55 1.05
C GLU A 35 6.10 -3.96 2.46
N ILE A 36 6.21 -4.81 3.48
CA ILE A 36 5.99 -4.44 4.88
C ILE A 36 6.95 -3.36 5.36
N ASP A 37 8.16 -3.32 4.81
CA ASP A 37 9.14 -2.31 5.20
C ASP A 37 8.73 -0.92 4.67
N HIS A 38 8.16 -0.84 3.47
CA HIS A 38 7.63 0.40 2.91
C HIS A 38 6.43 0.94 3.70
N ILE A 39 5.72 0.08 4.42
CA ILE A 39 4.65 0.45 5.34
C ILE A 39 5.22 0.99 6.66
N ASN A 40 6.18 0.26 7.23
CA ASN A 40 6.61 0.49 8.61
C ASN A 40 7.75 1.49 8.76
N PHE A 41 8.64 1.59 7.79
CA PHE A 41 9.75 2.55 7.78
C PHE A 41 9.38 3.79 6.96
N GLY A 42 8.58 3.62 5.90
CA GLY A 42 8.25 4.67 4.96
C GLY A 42 9.46 5.12 4.14
N ILE A 43 9.20 5.93 3.10
CA ILE A 43 10.24 6.48 2.23
C ILE A 43 10.61 7.90 2.63
N ASP A 44 11.88 8.28 2.57
CA ASP A 44 12.29 9.67 2.71
C ASP A 44 11.83 10.49 1.50
N LYS A 45 11.17 11.63 1.75
CA LYS A 45 10.58 12.47 0.70
C LYS A 45 11.62 13.09 -0.25
N ARG A 46 12.85 13.34 0.21
CA ARG A 46 13.90 14.00 -0.58
C ARG A 46 14.64 13.00 -1.46
N THR A 47 14.94 11.83 -0.91
CA THR A 47 15.81 10.82 -1.53
C THR A 47 15.04 9.67 -2.14
N PHE A 48 13.75 9.51 -1.80
CA PHE A 48 12.89 8.37 -2.16
C PHE A 48 13.46 7.01 -1.72
N LYS A 49 14.36 7.00 -0.73
CA LYS A 49 14.93 5.78 -0.14
C LYS A 49 14.17 5.39 1.11
N LEU A 50 14.18 4.10 1.45
CA LEU A 50 13.60 3.62 2.71
C LEU A 50 14.28 4.30 3.91
N ASN A 51 13.49 4.73 4.89
CA ASN A 51 14.06 5.25 6.13
C ASN A 51 14.74 4.14 6.94
N ALA A 52 15.82 4.49 7.64
CA ALA A 52 16.45 3.58 8.60
C ALA A 52 15.64 3.39 9.89
N THR A 53 14.79 4.37 10.23
CA THR A 53 13.98 4.35 11.45
C THR A 53 12.56 3.90 11.16
N LYS A 54 12.14 2.84 11.86
CA LYS A 54 10.76 2.36 11.87
C LYS A 54 9.83 3.43 12.45
N ARG A 55 8.76 3.79 11.72
CA ARG A 55 7.76 4.82 12.04
C ARG A 55 6.45 4.25 12.58
N THR A 56 6.05 3.08 12.09
CA THR A 56 4.82 2.39 12.49
C THR A 56 5.10 0.90 12.70
N ASN A 57 4.11 0.16 13.19
CA ASN A 57 4.17 -1.29 13.41
C ASN A 57 2.95 -2.00 12.82
N PHE A 58 2.41 -1.48 11.72
CA PHE A 58 1.24 -2.02 11.06
C PHE A 58 1.46 -3.45 10.57
N SER A 59 0.45 -4.28 10.84
CA SER A 59 0.34 -5.63 10.30
C SER A 59 -0.32 -5.60 8.92
N ILE A 60 -0.31 -6.73 8.21
CA ILE A 60 -1.07 -6.89 6.97
C ILE A 60 -2.56 -6.58 7.15
N LYS A 61 -3.14 -7.02 8.27
CA LYS A 61 -4.55 -6.74 8.59
C LYS A 61 -4.83 -5.25 8.75
N ASP A 62 -3.85 -4.48 9.20
CA ASP A 62 -3.98 -3.04 9.31
C ASP A 62 -3.87 -2.38 7.93
N VAL A 63 -2.95 -2.86 7.08
CA VAL A 63 -2.84 -2.41 5.67
C VAL A 63 -4.13 -2.70 4.89
N GLU A 64 -4.77 -3.86 5.10
CA GLU A 64 -6.07 -4.15 4.48
C GLU A 64 -7.12 -3.09 4.80
N LYS A 65 -7.16 -2.56 6.04
CA LYS A 65 -8.09 -1.47 6.40
C LYS A 65 -7.82 -0.20 5.62
N PHE A 66 -6.56 0.16 5.39
CA PHE A 66 -6.22 1.29 4.52
C PHE A 66 -6.66 1.06 3.07
N LEU A 67 -6.49 -0.16 2.55
CA LEU A 67 -6.91 -0.50 1.19
C LEU A 67 -8.43 -0.46 1.04
N GLN A 68 -9.20 -0.81 2.07
CA GLN A 68 -10.67 -0.68 2.03
C GLN A 68 -11.14 0.78 1.87
N LEU A 69 -10.33 1.76 2.26
CA LEU A 69 -10.65 3.18 2.05
C LEU A 69 -10.55 3.59 0.57
N LEU A 70 -10.02 2.72 -0.30
CA LEU A 70 -10.01 2.93 -1.74
C LEU A 70 -11.28 2.44 -2.43
N ASP A 71 -12.22 1.83 -1.70
CA ASP A 71 -13.44 1.29 -2.30
C ASP A 71 -14.32 2.41 -2.88
N GLY A 72 -14.59 2.32 -4.18
CA GLY A 72 -15.33 3.32 -4.95
C GLY A 72 -14.50 4.54 -5.37
N GLU A 73 -13.23 4.64 -4.97
CA GLU A 73 -12.39 5.79 -5.31
C GLU A 73 -12.03 5.83 -6.80
N PHE A 74 -11.96 7.05 -7.33
CA PHE A 74 -11.51 7.33 -8.69
C PHE A 74 -10.35 8.34 -8.69
N LEU A 75 -9.14 7.86 -9.00
CA LEU A 75 -7.92 8.67 -8.97
C LEU A 75 -7.21 8.70 -10.32
N PHE A 76 -6.67 9.86 -10.66
CA PHE A 76 -5.71 9.99 -11.75
C PHE A 76 -4.32 9.52 -11.33
N ALA A 77 -3.66 8.74 -12.18
CA ALA A 77 -2.29 8.30 -11.91
C ALA A 77 -1.33 9.48 -11.91
N ARG A 78 -0.43 9.52 -10.92
CA ARG A 78 0.63 10.52 -10.79
C ARG A 78 1.81 10.24 -11.71
N LYS A 79 2.07 8.97 -12.02
CA LYS A 79 3.18 8.54 -12.88
C LYS A 79 2.85 7.23 -13.58
N TYR A 80 3.41 7.06 -14.78
CA TYR A 80 3.34 5.83 -15.56
C TYR A 80 4.74 5.24 -15.72
N ARG A 81 4.86 3.91 -15.64
CA ARG A 81 6.10 3.17 -15.86
C ARG A 81 5.80 1.85 -16.55
N GLY A 82 5.92 1.83 -17.88
CA GLY A 82 5.56 0.67 -18.69
C GLY A 82 4.11 0.28 -18.42
N ARG A 83 3.90 -0.86 -17.76
CA ARG A 83 2.56 -1.38 -17.45
C ARG A 83 1.96 -0.91 -16.14
N PHE A 84 2.77 -0.21 -15.34
CA PHE A 84 2.39 0.24 -14.02
C PHE A 84 1.92 1.68 -14.05
N SER A 85 0.82 1.94 -13.36
CA SER A 85 0.33 3.28 -13.04
C SER A 85 0.46 3.49 -11.54
N ARG A 86 1.11 4.58 -11.13
CA ARG A 86 1.32 4.94 -9.72
C ARG A 86 0.27 5.96 -9.27
N PHE A 87 -0.34 5.70 -8.13
CA PHE A 87 -1.36 6.53 -7.50
C PHE A 87 -0.88 6.98 -6.13
N GLU A 88 -1.38 8.15 -5.72
CA GLU A 88 -1.06 8.76 -4.44
C GLU A 88 -2.34 9.42 -3.89
N ILE A 89 -2.67 9.09 -2.65
CA ILE A 89 -3.85 9.63 -1.95
C ILE A 89 -3.50 9.91 -0.48
N ARG A 90 -4.02 11.01 0.07
CA ARG A 90 -3.94 11.31 1.49
C ARG A 90 -5.17 10.72 2.16
N ILE A 91 -4.97 9.90 3.18
CA ILE A 91 -6.04 9.20 3.89
C ILE A 91 -5.77 9.23 5.39
N ASP A 92 -6.84 9.38 6.16
CA ASP A 92 -6.75 9.29 7.60
C ASP A 92 -6.62 7.82 8.02
N CYS A 93 -5.71 7.57 8.96
CA CYS A 93 -5.44 6.23 9.45
C CYS A 93 -6.68 5.59 10.09
N PRO A 94 -7.17 4.45 9.58
CA PRO A 94 -8.32 3.75 10.15
C PRO A 94 -7.94 2.80 11.30
N VAL A 95 -6.64 2.72 11.64
CA VAL A 95 -6.12 1.77 12.61
C VAL A 95 -6.23 2.37 14.01
N GLN A 96 -6.98 1.70 14.88
CA GLN A 96 -7.14 2.07 16.28
C GLN A 96 -5.78 2.16 17.00
N GLY A 97 -5.68 3.08 17.96
CA GLY A 97 -4.49 3.30 18.77
C GLY A 97 -3.76 4.61 18.43
N GLN A 98 -2.44 4.62 18.54
CA GLN A 98 -1.61 5.83 18.51
C GLN A 98 -1.70 6.65 17.20
N PHE A 99 -2.07 5.99 16.10
CA PHE A 99 -2.09 6.60 14.77
C PHE A 99 -3.49 6.92 14.26
N LEU A 100 -4.55 6.58 14.99
CA LEU A 100 -5.93 6.80 14.54
C LEU A 100 -6.16 8.27 14.16
N ASN A 101 -6.83 8.50 13.01
CA ASN A 101 -7.14 9.81 12.45
C ASN A 101 -5.92 10.69 12.12
N LYS A 102 -4.70 10.14 12.17
CA LYS A 102 -3.54 10.84 11.63
C LYS A 102 -3.45 10.59 10.14
N GLU A 103 -3.07 11.62 9.40
CA GLU A 103 -3.00 11.57 7.95
C GLU A 103 -1.81 10.74 7.46
N PHE A 104 -2.03 9.83 6.52
CA PHE A 104 -0.99 9.13 5.78
C PHE A 104 -1.09 9.46 4.30
N LEU A 105 0.07 9.57 3.65
CA LEU A 105 0.17 9.45 2.21
C LEU A 105 0.27 7.96 1.86
N LEU A 106 -0.78 7.44 1.22
CA LEU A 106 -0.79 6.11 0.63
C LEU A 106 -0.33 6.21 -0.82
N ILE A 107 0.72 5.46 -1.13
CA ILE A 107 1.29 5.35 -2.48
C ILE A 107 1.18 3.89 -2.90
N PHE A 108 0.69 3.65 -4.10
CA PHE A 108 0.53 2.30 -4.63
C PHE A 108 0.59 2.30 -6.15
N GLU A 109 0.74 1.12 -6.74
CA GLU A 109 0.73 0.92 -8.19
C GLU A 109 -0.37 -0.07 -8.58
N THR A 110 -0.94 0.09 -9.77
CA THR A 110 -1.71 -0.96 -10.45
C THR A 110 -1.01 -1.36 -11.74
N ASN A 111 -1.25 -2.59 -12.21
CA ASN A 111 -0.75 -3.08 -13.49
C ASN A 111 -1.94 -3.30 -14.43
N TYR A 112 -1.95 -2.70 -15.62
CA TYR A 112 -3.09 -2.83 -16.53
C TYR A 112 -3.31 -4.26 -17.04
N ASP A 113 -2.27 -5.11 -17.07
CA ASP A 113 -2.40 -6.53 -17.44
C ASP A 113 -3.04 -7.37 -16.32
N LYS A 114 -3.03 -6.84 -15.10
CA LYS A 114 -3.49 -7.51 -13.86
C LYS A 114 -4.31 -6.51 -13.05
N ALA A 115 -5.41 -6.06 -13.65
CA ALA A 115 -6.26 -5.00 -13.12
C ALA A 115 -6.92 -5.36 -11.77
N ASP A 116 -6.87 -6.63 -11.34
CA ASP A 116 -7.37 -7.11 -10.05
C ASP A 116 -6.32 -7.05 -8.91
N GLU A 117 -5.13 -6.53 -9.18
CA GLU A 117 -3.99 -6.48 -8.24
C GLU A 117 -3.55 -5.02 -7.95
N ILE A 118 -3.29 -4.73 -6.67
CA ILE A 118 -2.54 -3.54 -6.23
C ILE A 118 -1.14 -3.95 -5.78
N TYR A 119 -0.15 -3.12 -6.10
CA TYR A 119 1.27 -3.34 -5.85
C TYR A 119 1.90 -2.21 -5.03
N THR A 120 3.08 -2.49 -4.48
CA THR A 120 4.03 -1.51 -3.94
C THR A 120 3.38 -0.57 -2.91
N VAL A 121 2.50 -1.10 -2.07
CA VAL A 121 1.76 -0.33 -1.06
C VAL A 121 2.75 0.27 -0.06
N THR A 122 2.80 1.60 -0.01
CA THR A 122 3.67 2.38 0.87
C THR A 122 2.77 3.31 1.69
N LEU A 123 2.94 3.30 3.01
CA LEU A 123 2.23 4.21 3.92
C LEU A 123 3.26 5.15 4.54
N TYR A 124 3.15 6.44 4.22
CA TYR A 124 4.06 7.45 4.72
C TYR A 124 3.29 8.43 5.63
N PRO A 125 3.68 8.58 6.90
CA PRO A 125 3.09 9.58 7.79
C PRO A 125 3.11 10.99 7.19
N GLY A 126 1.94 11.64 7.10
CA GLY A 126 1.77 12.94 6.46
C GLY A 126 2.05 14.15 7.37
N TRP A 127 2.18 13.93 8.68
CA TRP A 127 2.41 14.96 9.71
C TRP A 127 3.90 15.23 10.00
#